data_AF-A0A552G5K4-F1
#
_entry.id   AF-A0A552G5K4-F1
#
_cell.length_a   1.000
_cell.length_b   1.000
_cell.length_c   1.000
_cell.angle_alpha   90.00
_cell.angle_beta   90.00
_cell.angle_gamma   90.00
#
_symmetry.space_group_name_H-M   'P 1'
#
loop_
_entity.id
_entity.type
_entity.pdbx_description
1 polymer ?
#
loop_
_entity_poly.entity_id
_entity_poly.type
_entity_poly.pdbx_seq_one_letter_code
_entity_poly.pdbx_strand_id
1 'polypeptide(L)'
;MLIKSLKELHESLLALVEAPNQKEEHYQKWFENNRMIFSVLGFSEEIPHPCSINIEGEAYIPDFLARDCSGSWFVFELKRPDIKVHTQKNRRRTFYRDFESYISQCNEYSLFFEETDNRNFMKTKYGITVQRQVHSILVASRDDSLDKHWVHDEIVRNRNSRITLLTFDDILSSIENQIRLQESPLLHLQGVSGAVLFSHFDPITTPQDQYLLDFGSDPMNKVSVGFNANSVFVDITIKGKCVSTRRPFLFVLGNKPNLLYFRVGLSDLCTHISLSMNGTESIDRVFDPMHIKTESIHNIVFGSDVMMKTPASSIMYEVIVYACILDHKEKEQLLSYFNQRYQYYLSPLAIHPLPGILFDGLKSLYTPGHPFSTDKKISGKSILSNKMLGWYDAAGGNLTLSDGSTPLPAPYLAQPKAMPPYSSN
;
A
#
# COMPACT_ATOMS: atom_id res chain seq x y z
N MET A 1 -8.59 -22.81 -17.50
CA MET A 1 -8.60 -22.54 -16.05
C MET A 1 -9.82 -21.67 -15.80
N LEU A 2 -10.84 -22.16 -15.10
CA LEU A 2 -12.02 -21.36 -14.76
C LEU A 2 -11.57 -20.28 -13.78
N ILE A 3 -11.71 -19.01 -14.17
CA ILE A 3 -11.52 -17.88 -13.25
C ILE A 3 -12.66 -17.99 -12.25
N LYS A 4 -12.34 -18.38 -11.01
CA LYS A 4 -13.33 -18.34 -9.93
C LYS A 4 -13.75 -16.90 -9.67
N SER A 5 -15.02 -16.70 -9.38
CA SER A 5 -15.49 -15.40 -8.87
C SER A 5 -14.89 -15.14 -7.48
N LEU A 6 -14.86 -13.87 -7.05
CA LEU A 6 -14.41 -13.52 -5.69
C LEU A 6 -15.28 -14.21 -4.61
N LYS A 7 -16.57 -14.42 -4.88
CA LYS A 7 -17.48 -15.16 -3.98
C LYS A 7 -17.06 -16.62 -3.83
N GLU A 8 -16.82 -17.32 -4.94
CA GLU A 8 -16.33 -18.70 -4.91
C GLU A 8 -14.95 -18.81 -4.25
N LEU A 9 -14.10 -17.79 -4.46
CA LEU A 9 -12.80 -17.68 -3.80
C LEU A 9 -12.99 -17.61 -2.28
N HIS A 10 -13.82 -16.68 -1.80
CA HIS A 10 -14.13 -16.51 -0.38
C HIS A 10 -14.70 -17.78 0.26
N GLU A 11 -15.78 -18.33 -0.32
CA GLU A 11 -16.46 -19.51 0.19
C GLU A 11 -15.53 -20.72 0.25
N SER A 12 -14.69 -20.92 -0.76
CA SER A 12 -13.77 -22.06 -0.78
C SER A 12 -12.62 -21.93 0.23
N LEU A 13 -12.14 -20.71 0.52
CA LEU A 13 -11.15 -20.50 1.58
C LEU A 13 -11.78 -20.69 2.95
N LEU A 14 -12.97 -20.11 3.18
CA LEU A 14 -13.70 -20.22 4.43
C LEU A 14 -13.96 -21.70 4.77
N ALA A 15 -14.47 -22.46 3.80
CA ALA A 15 -14.70 -23.89 3.96
C ALA A 15 -13.41 -24.66 4.30
N LEU A 16 -12.27 -24.30 3.69
CA LEU A 16 -10.98 -24.92 3.99
C LEU A 16 -10.52 -24.59 5.42
N VAL A 17 -10.66 -23.34 5.83
CA VAL A 17 -10.25 -22.86 7.16
C VAL A 17 -11.12 -23.46 8.27
N GLU A 18 -12.42 -23.64 8.03
CA GLU A 18 -13.36 -24.23 8.98
C GLU A 18 -13.28 -25.76 9.05
N ALA A 19 -12.73 -26.41 8.01
CA ALA A 19 -12.61 -27.85 7.99
C ALA A 19 -11.60 -28.33 9.07
N PRO A 20 -11.96 -29.36 9.86
CA PRO A 20 -11.04 -29.89 10.86
C PRO A 20 -9.86 -30.63 10.21
N ASN A 21 -8.73 -30.67 10.93
CA ASN A 21 -7.56 -31.48 10.59
C ASN A 21 -6.95 -31.23 9.20
N GLN A 22 -7.09 -30.03 8.64
CA GLN A 22 -6.40 -29.68 7.40
C GLN A 22 -4.88 -29.62 7.61
N LYS A 23 -4.15 -30.10 6.60
CA LYS A 23 -2.69 -30.03 6.54
C LYS A 23 -2.25 -28.76 5.83
N GLU A 24 -1.02 -28.32 6.10
CA GLU A 24 -0.39 -27.16 5.43
C GLU A 24 -0.43 -27.28 3.90
N GLU A 25 -0.16 -28.49 3.37
CA GLU A 25 -0.22 -28.82 1.94
C GLU A 25 -1.59 -28.49 1.29
N HIS A 26 -2.69 -28.57 2.04
CA HIS A 26 -4.01 -28.23 1.52
C HIS A 26 -4.15 -26.72 1.30
N TYR A 27 -3.57 -25.91 2.19
CA TYR A 27 -3.52 -24.46 2.04
C TYR A 27 -2.60 -24.07 0.90
N GLN A 28 -1.41 -24.67 0.81
CA GLN A 28 -0.50 -24.48 -0.32
C GLN A 28 -1.20 -24.72 -1.66
N LYS A 29 -1.82 -25.90 -1.80
CA LYS A 29 -2.57 -26.28 -3.00
C LYS A 29 -3.74 -25.35 -3.28
N TRP A 30 -4.40 -24.83 -2.25
CA TRP A 30 -5.46 -23.85 -2.42
C TRP A 30 -4.91 -22.54 -3.01
N PHE A 31 -3.82 -21.99 -2.46
CA PHE A 31 -3.22 -20.76 -2.99
C PHE A 31 -2.72 -20.92 -4.43
N GLU A 32 -2.06 -22.05 -4.74
CA GLU A 32 -1.60 -22.35 -6.11
C GLU A 32 -2.75 -22.41 -7.13
N ASN A 33 -3.90 -22.98 -6.75
CA ASN A 33 -5.07 -23.09 -7.63
C ASN A 33 -5.89 -21.80 -7.71
N ASN A 34 -5.68 -20.86 -6.78
CA ASN A 34 -6.48 -19.65 -6.63
C ASN A 34 -5.61 -18.39 -6.70
N ARG A 35 -4.74 -18.30 -7.71
CA ARG A 35 -3.78 -17.21 -7.98
C ARG A 35 -4.32 -15.78 -7.82
N MET A 36 -5.60 -15.56 -8.11
CA MET A 36 -6.29 -14.27 -7.88
C MET A 36 -6.18 -13.77 -6.43
N ILE A 37 -5.97 -14.65 -5.44
CA ILE A 37 -5.77 -14.21 -4.06
C ILE A 37 -4.58 -13.27 -3.91
N PHE A 38 -3.51 -13.46 -4.69
CA PHE A 38 -2.34 -12.59 -4.66
C PHE A 38 -2.71 -11.18 -5.13
N SER A 39 -3.52 -11.03 -6.19
CA SER A 39 -4.00 -9.70 -6.61
C SER A 39 -4.93 -9.06 -5.58
N VAL A 40 -5.79 -9.83 -4.92
CA VAL A 40 -6.63 -9.34 -3.80
C VAL A 40 -5.76 -8.80 -2.66
N LEU A 41 -4.63 -9.47 -2.39
CA LEU A 41 -3.66 -9.07 -1.37
C LEU A 41 -2.67 -7.99 -1.85
N GLY A 42 -2.78 -7.51 -3.10
CA GLY A 42 -1.96 -6.42 -3.64
C GLY A 42 -0.70 -6.83 -4.41
N PHE A 43 -0.55 -8.11 -4.73
CA PHE A 43 0.58 -8.64 -5.48
C PHE A 43 0.25 -8.78 -6.96
N SER A 44 1.22 -8.40 -7.79
CA SER A 44 1.12 -8.41 -9.25
C SER A 44 1.65 -9.69 -9.87
N GLU A 45 2.48 -10.44 -9.14
CA GLU A 45 3.15 -11.64 -9.62
C GLU A 45 3.48 -12.56 -8.45
N GLU A 46 3.46 -13.86 -8.67
CA GLU A 46 3.79 -14.88 -7.69
C GLU A 46 4.47 -16.10 -8.33
N ILE A 47 5.36 -16.73 -7.57
CA ILE A 47 6.10 -17.94 -7.93
C ILE A 47 5.97 -18.94 -6.78
N PRO A 48 5.23 -20.05 -6.95
CA PRO A 48 5.15 -21.11 -5.94
C PRO A 48 6.48 -21.86 -5.87
N HIS A 49 6.88 -22.27 -4.66
CA HIS A 49 8.06 -23.11 -4.41
C HIS A 49 9.31 -22.69 -5.23
N PRO A 50 9.76 -21.43 -5.13
CA PRO A 50 10.70 -20.84 -6.08
C PRO A 50 12.08 -21.51 -6.02
N CYS A 51 12.57 -21.87 -4.85
CA CYS A 51 13.86 -22.52 -4.71
C CYS A 51 13.97 -23.29 -3.41
N SER A 52 14.83 -24.31 -3.42
CA SER A 52 15.29 -24.93 -2.20
C SER A 52 16.47 -24.11 -1.65
N ILE A 53 16.36 -23.74 -0.38
CA ILE A 53 17.30 -22.96 0.39
C ILE A 53 17.98 -23.94 1.35
N ASN A 54 19.27 -24.21 1.12
CA ASN A 54 20.05 -25.09 1.99
C ASN A 54 20.72 -24.26 3.09
N ILE A 55 20.37 -24.53 4.34
CA ILE A 55 20.94 -23.86 5.52
C ILE A 55 21.41 -24.96 6.46
N GLU A 56 22.72 -24.95 6.75
CA GLU A 56 23.37 -25.92 7.64
C GLU A 56 23.07 -27.41 7.31
N GLY A 57 22.74 -27.71 6.05
CA GLY A 57 22.43 -29.06 5.57
C GLY A 57 20.94 -29.41 5.54
N GLU A 58 20.06 -28.53 6.01
CA GLU A 58 18.61 -28.67 5.87
C GLU A 58 18.09 -27.84 4.69
N ALA A 59 17.19 -28.45 3.92
CA ALA A 59 16.61 -27.87 2.72
C ALA A 59 15.22 -27.31 3.04
N TYR A 60 15.09 -25.98 3.04
CA TYR A 60 13.83 -25.27 3.17
C TYR A 60 13.33 -24.87 1.79
N ILE A 61 12.01 -24.81 1.59
CA ILE A 61 11.42 -24.31 0.34
C ILE A 61 10.39 -23.25 0.75
N PRO A 62 10.58 -21.97 0.40
CA PRO A 62 9.54 -20.97 0.59
C PRO A 62 8.26 -21.39 -0.13
N ASP A 63 7.10 -21.19 0.49
CA ASP A 63 5.83 -21.55 -0.15
C ASP A 63 5.58 -20.72 -1.41
N PHE A 64 5.79 -19.40 -1.33
CA PHE A 64 5.78 -18.53 -2.51
C PHE A 64 6.80 -17.38 -2.40
N LEU A 65 7.20 -16.87 -3.56
CA LEU A 65 7.65 -15.49 -3.72
C LEU A 65 6.54 -14.68 -4.40
N ALA A 66 6.21 -13.51 -3.88
CA ALA A 66 5.21 -12.62 -4.47
C ALA A 66 5.76 -11.20 -4.65
N ARG A 67 5.45 -10.56 -5.78
CA ARG A 67 5.88 -9.20 -6.10
C ARG A 67 4.74 -8.23 -5.93
N ASP A 68 4.91 -7.24 -5.07
CA ASP A 68 3.92 -6.18 -4.90
C ASP A 68 3.89 -5.23 -6.12
N CYS A 69 3.03 -4.21 -6.05
CA CYS A 69 2.96 -3.20 -7.10
C CYS A 69 4.23 -2.32 -7.14
N SER A 70 4.96 -2.20 -6.03
CA SER A 70 6.26 -1.53 -6.00
C SER A 70 7.38 -2.34 -6.67
N GLY A 71 7.14 -3.58 -7.09
CA GLY A 71 8.20 -4.41 -7.65
C GLY A 71 9.13 -5.01 -6.59
N SER A 72 8.80 -4.84 -5.31
CA SER A 72 9.47 -5.52 -4.20
C SER A 72 8.95 -6.95 -4.08
N TRP A 73 9.86 -7.90 -3.89
CA TRP A 73 9.52 -9.31 -3.70
C TRP A 73 9.36 -9.64 -2.21
N PHE A 74 8.40 -10.49 -1.89
CA PHE A 74 8.10 -10.92 -0.54
C PHE A 74 8.09 -12.44 -0.53
N VAL A 75 8.66 -13.04 0.52
CA VAL A 75 8.44 -14.46 0.78
C VAL A 75 7.11 -14.61 1.49
N PHE A 76 6.22 -15.41 0.94
CA PHE A 76 5.02 -15.88 1.63
C PHE A 76 5.31 -17.24 2.22
N GLU A 77 5.09 -17.38 3.52
CA GLU A 77 5.20 -18.64 4.25
C GLU A 77 3.84 -18.94 4.88
N LEU A 78 3.22 -20.03 4.47
CA LEU A 78 1.90 -20.48 4.91
C LEU A 78 2.05 -21.46 6.07
N LYS A 79 1.23 -21.26 7.09
CA LYS A 79 0.99 -22.22 8.16
C LYS A 79 -0.51 -22.47 8.29
N ARG A 80 -0.90 -23.24 9.30
CA ARG A 80 -2.29 -23.60 9.54
C ARG A 80 -3.03 -22.52 10.36
N PRO A 81 -4.35 -22.39 10.23
CA PRO A 81 -5.15 -21.45 11.02
C PRO A 81 -5.25 -21.84 12.51
N ASP A 82 -5.00 -23.10 12.87
CA ASP A 82 -5.00 -23.58 14.26
C ASP A 82 -3.68 -23.31 15.01
N ILE A 83 -2.67 -22.75 14.33
CA ILE A 83 -1.40 -22.39 14.95
C ILE A 83 -1.63 -21.35 16.04
N LYS A 84 -1.13 -21.66 17.24
CA LYS A 84 -1.13 -20.71 18.35
C LYS A 84 0.10 -19.82 18.27
N VAL A 85 -0.11 -18.51 18.26
CA VAL A 85 0.97 -17.53 18.10
C VAL A 85 1.67 -17.25 19.43
N HIS A 86 0.90 -16.89 20.45
CA HIS A 86 1.45 -16.48 21.74
C HIS A 86 0.63 -16.99 22.91
N THR A 87 1.27 -17.10 24.07
CA THR A 87 0.63 -17.43 25.33
C THR A 87 0.80 -16.27 26.30
N GLN A 88 -0.21 -16.06 27.13
CA GLN A 88 -0.14 -15.15 28.26
C GLN A 88 -0.27 -15.96 29.55
N LYS A 89 0.83 -16.07 30.30
CA LYS A 89 0.83 -16.60 31.67
C LYS A 89 1.16 -15.45 32.62
N ASN A 90 0.19 -15.08 33.46
CA ASN A 90 0.25 -13.87 34.29
C ASN A 90 0.46 -12.61 33.43
N ARG A 91 1.43 -11.74 33.81
CA ARG A 91 1.84 -10.55 33.06
C ARG A 91 2.96 -10.82 32.03
N ARG A 92 3.34 -12.09 31.80
CA ARG A 92 4.36 -12.45 30.81
C ARG A 92 3.67 -13.00 29.56
N ARG A 93 3.89 -12.33 28.43
CA ARG A 93 3.51 -12.79 27.10
C ARG A 93 4.76 -13.30 26.39
N THR A 94 4.65 -14.47 25.75
CA THR A 94 5.74 -15.07 24.98
C THR A 94 5.16 -15.82 23.78
N PHE A 95 5.91 -15.90 22.69
CA PHE A 95 5.54 -16.76 21.57
C PHE A 95 5.55 -18.24 21.96
N TYR A 96 4.72 -19.04 21.29
CA TYR A 96 4.86 -20.49 21.33
C TYR A 96 6.14 -20.92 20.61
N ARG A 97 6.72 -22.04 21.04
CA ARG A 97 7.97 -22.56 20.46
C ARG A 97 7.86 -22.77 18.95
N ASP A 98 6.75 -23.34 18.49
CA ASP A 98 6.55 -23.61 17.07
C ASP A 98 6.48 -22.30 16.28
N PHE A 99 5.85 -21.26 16.85
CA PHE A 99 5.80 -19.94 16.22
C PHE A 99 7.17 -19.25 16.16
N GLU A 100 7.99 -19.37 17.21
CA GLU A 100 9.39 -18.91 17.16
C GLU A 100 10.19 -19.61 16.05
N SER A 101 9.93 -20.90 15.80
CA SER A 101 10.55 -21.63 14.68
C SER A 101 10.19 -21.02 13.33
N TYR A 102 8.92 -20.63 13.14
CA TYR A 102 8.47 -19.99 11.89
C TYR A 102 9.09 -18.60 11.70
N ILE A 103 9.28 -17.85 12.78
CA ILE A 103 10.02 -16.57 12.74
C ILE A 103 11.49 -16.81 12.35
N SER A 104 12.13 -17.84 12.90
CA SER A 104 13.51 -18.22 12.54
C SER A 104 13.63 -18.55 11.04
N GLN A 105 12.71 -19.37 10.54
CA GLN A 105 12.63 -19.75 9.13
C GLN A 105 12.47 -18.51 8.21
N CYS A 106 11.64 -17.54 8.61
CA CYS A 106 11.51 -16.28 7.86
C CYS A 106 12.83 -15.46 7.85
N ASN A 107 13.56 -15.43 8.96
CA ASN A 107 14.86 -14.75 9.03
C ASN A 107 15.88 -15.41 8.09
N GLU A 108 15.88 -16.73 8.06
CA GLU A 108 16.72 -17.54 7.19
C GLU A 108 16.47 -17.24 5.71
N TYR A 109 15.22 -17.07 5.30
CA TYR A 109 14.89 -16.62 3.94
C TYR A 109 15.44 -15.23 3.64
N SER A 110 15.31 -14.28 4.57
CA SER A 110 15.89 -12.95 4.40
C SER A 110 17.41 -13.02 4.23
N LEU A 111 18.10 -13.88 4.98
CA LEU A 111 19.55 -14.09 4.89
C LEU A 111 19.93 -14.76 3.57
N PHE A 112 19.17 -15.74 3.09
CA PHE A 112 19.42 -16.37 1.79
C PHE A 112 19.48 -15.33 0.66
N PHE A 113 18.58 -14.35 0.66
CA PHE A 113 18.56 -13.28 -0.34
C PHE A 113 19.57 -12.15 -0.08
N GLU A 114 20.32 -12.16 1.04
CA GLU A 114 21.50 -11.29 1.20
C GLU A 114 22.65 -11.68 0.28
N GLU A 115 22.75 -12.96 -0.07
CA GLU A 115 23.82 -13.47 -0.92
C GLU A 115 23.57 -13.16 -2.39
N THR A 116 24.58 -12.61 -3.05
CA THR A 116 24.47 -12.16 -4.45
C THR A 116 24.26 -13.32 -5.41
N ASP A 117 24.88 -14.47 -5.15
CA ASP A 117 24.75 -15.66 -5.99
C ASP A 117 23.33 -16.24 -5.96
N ASN A 118 22.68 -16.22 -4.79
CA ASN A 118 21.29 -16.65 -4.64
C ASN A 118 20.33 -15.73 -5.42
N ARG A 119 20.57 -14.41 -5.41
CA ARG A 119 19.79 -13.48 -6.24
C ARG A 119 20.07 -13.64 -7.74
N ASN A 120 21.31 -13.91 -8.12
CA ASN A 120 21.68 -14.20 -9.51
C ASN A 120 21.04 -15.50 -10.02
N PHE A 121 20.90 -16.50 -9.14
CA PHE A 121 20.16 -17.72 -9.43
C PHE A 121 18.69 -17.40 -9.76
N MET A 122 18.02 -16.57 -8.95
CA MET A 122 16.63 -16.15 -9.24
C MET A 122 16.51 -15.44 -10.58
N LYS A 123 17.45 -14.56 -10.89
CA LYS A 123 17.50 -13.86 -12.20
C LYS A 123 17.68 -14.82 -13.37
N THR A 124 18.56 -15.81 -13.22
CA THR A 124 18.84 -16.78 -14.28
C THR A 124 17.67 -17.74 -14.49
N LYS A 125 17.07 -18.24 -13.40
CA LYS A 125 16.01 -19.25 -13.46
C LYS A 125 14.64 -18.68 -13.81
N TYR A 126 14.32 -17.51 -13.27
CA TYR A 126 12.98 -16.92 -13.37
C TYR A 126 12.93 -15.57 -14.12
N GLY A 127 14.08 -15.00 -14.48
CA GLY A 127 14.13 -13.67 -15.11
C GLY A 127 13.80 -12.51 -14.17
N ILE A 128 13.67 -12.78 -12.86
CA ILE A 128 13.28 -11.77 -11.86
C ILE A 128 14.51 -11.24 -11.12
N THR A 129 14.44 -10.00 -10.65
CA THR A 129 15.48 -9.48 -9.75
C THR A 129 14.87 -9.23 -8.39
N VAL A 130 15.31 -10.03 -7.42
CA VAL A 130 14.90 -9.98 -6.01
C VAL A 130 15.83 -9.01 -5.28
N GLN A 131 15.34 -8.33 -4.25
CA GLN A 131 16.17 -7.45 -3.43
C GLN A 131 16.99 -8.17 -2.37
N ARG A 132 17.93 -7.42 -1.80
CA ARG A 132 18.47 -7.73 -0.46
C ARG A 132 17.39 -7.51 0.59
N GLN A 133 17.52 -8.19 1.72
CA GLN A 133 16.66 -8.04 2.89
C GLN A 133 15.19 -8.29 2.54
N VAL A 134 14.92 -9.42 1.91
CA VAL A 134 13.55 -9.78 1.50
C VAL A 134 12.66 -9.87 2.74
N HIS A 135 11.49 -9.25 2.65
CA HIS A 135 10.49 -9.30 3.69
C HIS A 135 9.72 -10.61 3.62
N SER A 136 9.28 -11.12 4.77
CA SER A 136 8.47 -12.31 4.87
C SER A 136 7.07 -11.96 5.36
N ILE A 137 6.06 -12.50 4.68
CA ILE A 137 4.67 -12.50 5.10
C ILE A 137 4.38 -13.92 5.60
N LEU A 138 4.33 -14.06 6.92
CA LEU A 138 3.94 -15.29 7.59
C LEU A 138 2.42 -15.33 7.70
N VAL A 139 1.78 -16.27 7.02
CA VAL A 139 0.34 -16.48 7.07
C VAL A 139 0.03 -17.57 8.10
N ALA A 140 -0.53 -17.20 9.24
CA ALA A 140 -0.81 -18.15 10.31
C ALA A 140 -1.95 -17.68 11.22
N SER A 141 -2.58 -18.66 11.88
CA SER A 141 -3.56 -18.40 12.95
C SER A 141 -4.89 -17.76 12.50
N ARG A 142 -5.79 -17.60 13.48
CA ARG A 142 -7.05 -16.85 13.43
C ARG A 142 -7.00 -15.69 14.43
N ASP A 143 -7.92 -14.75 14.31
CA ASP A 143 -7.95 -13.52 15.12
C ASP A 143 -8.42 -13.75 16.57
N ASP A 144 -9.24 -14.77 16.78
CA ASP A 144 -9.98 -15.07 18.02
C ASP A 144 -9.12 -15.15 19.29
N SER A 145 -7.81 -15.42 19.13
CA SER A 145 -6.86 -15.61 20.23
C SER A 145 -5.60 -14.75 20.09
N LEU A 146 -5.60 -13.75 19.19
CA LEU A 146 -4.41 -13.01 18.79
C LEU A 146 -4.46 -11.53 19.21
N ASP A 147 -3.51 -11.12 20.07
CA ASP A 147 -3.22 -9.70 20.28
C ASP A 147 -2.29 -9.22 19.16
N LYS A 148 -2.89 -8.84 18.02
CA LYS A 148 -2.16 -8.42 16.81
C LYS A 148 -1.17 -7.29 17.07
N HIS A 149 -1.52 -6.32 17.92
CA HIS A 149 -0.65 -5.19 18.23
C HIS A 149 0.59 -5.65 18.99
N TRP A 150 0.41 -6.46 20.05
CA TRP A 150 1.53 -7.00 20.80
C TRP A 150 2.43 -7.87 19.92
N VAL A 151 1.85 -8.72 19.07
CA VAL A 151 2.64 -9.58 18.18
C VAL A 151 3.44 -8.76 17.18
N HIS A 152 2.83 -7.75 16.56
CA HIS A 152 3.52 -6.83 15.66
C HIS A 152 4.68 -6.12 16.39
N ASP A 153 4.43 -5.53 17.55
CA ASP A 153 5.47 -4.85 18.34
C ASP A 153 6.60 -5.79 18.74
N GLU A 154 6.29 -7.02 19.17
CA GLU A 154 7.29 -8.01 19.59
C GLU A 154 8.15 -8.47 18.41
N ILE A 155 7.56 -8.73 17.24
CA ILE A 155 8.31 -9.08 16.03
C ILE A 155 9.17 -7.89 15.58
N VAL A 156 8.59 -6.71 15.45
CA VAL A 156 9.27 -5.53 14.87
C VAL A 156 10.38 -5.00 15.77
N ARG A 157 10.16 -4.93 17.09
CA ARG A 157 11.11 -4.32 18.03
C ARG A 157 12.17 -5.31 18.52
N ASN A 158 11.80 -6.57 18.73
CA ASN A 158 12.66 -7.52 19.45
C ASN A 158 13.23 -8.64 18.55
N ARG A 159 12.75 -8.76 17.31
CA ARG A 159 13.16 -9.82 16.38
C ARG A 159 13.63 -9.25 15.04
N ASN A 160 12.73 -9.06 14.10
CA ASN A 160 13.03 -8.57 12.76
C ASN A 160 11.84 -7.80 12.21
N SER A 161 12.04 -6.52 11.95
CA SER A 161 11.05 -5.61 11.35
C SER A 161 10.64 -5.94 9.91
N ARG A 162 11.20 -7.01 9.33
CA ARG A 162 10.90 -7.49 7.98
C ARG A 162 9.95 -8.68 7.95
N ILE A 163 9.47 -9.13 9.11
CA ILE A 163 8.46 -10.19 9.21
C ILE A 163 7.12 -9.54 9.54
N THR A 164 6.12 -9.85 8.73
CA THR A 164 4.73 -9.43 8.91
C THR A 164 3.87 -10.66 9.12
N LEU A 165 3.04 -10.68 10.17
CA LEU A 165 2.02 -11.71 10.37
C LEU A 165 0.73 -11.30 9.66
N LEU A 166 0.20 -12.19 8.83
CA LEU A 166 -1.14 -12.11 8.25
C LEU A 166 -1.96 -13.30 8.75
N THR A 167 -3.19 -13.08 9.20
CA THR A 167 -4.08 -14.17 9.61
C THR A 167 -4.96 -14.63 8.46
N PHE A 168 -5.56 -15.82 8.60
CA PHE A 168 -6.58 -16.26 7.64
C PHE A 168 -7.82 -15.36 7.65
N ASP A 169 -8.15 -14.74 8.79
CA ASP A 169 -9.24 -13.76 8.89
C ASP A 169 -8.93 -12.46 8.15
N ASP A 170 -7.67 -12.00 8.15
CA ASP A 170 -7.25 -10.85 7.34
C ASP A 170 -7.40 -11.12 5.84
N ILE A 171 -7.08 -12.34 5.40
CA ILE A 171 -7.21 -12.75 4.00
C ILE A 171 -8.68 -12.84 3.60
N LEU A 172 -9.51 -13.51 4.40
CA LEU A 172 -10.96 -13.60 4.17
C LEU A 172 -11.58 -12.20 4.10
N SER A 173 -11.26 -11.34 5.07
CA SER A 173 -11.70 -9.94 5.09
C SER A 173 -11.28 -9.17 3.85
N SER A 174 -10.07 -9.42 3.33
CA SER A 174 -9.59 -8.80 2.09
C SER A 174 -10.42 -9.22 0.88
N ILE A 175 -10.81 -10.50 0.79
CA ILE A 175 -11.69 -10.99 -0.29
C ILE A 175 -13.10 -10.39 -0.15
N GLU A 176 -13.67 -10.39 1.07
CA GLU A 176 -15.00 -9.81 1.34
C GLU A 176 -15.06 -8.33 0.96
N ASN A 177 -14.00 -7.57 1.26
CA ASN A 177 -13.90 -6.17 0.86
C ASN A 177 -13.89 -6.02 -0.66
N GLN A 178 -13.15 -6.85 -1.40
CA GLN A 178 -13.18 -6.82 -2.86
C GLN A 178 -14.56 -7.20 -3.44
N ILE A 179 -15.26 -8.19 -2.86
CA ILE A 179 -16.64 -8.53 -3.26
C ILE A 179 -17.54 -7.31 -3.05
N ARG A 180 -17.47 -6.70 -1.87
CA ARG A 180 -18.25 -5.50 -1.53
C ARG A 180 -18.00 -4.38 -2.53
N LEU A 181 -16.75 -4.13 -2.90
CA LEU A 181 -16.40 -3.09 -3.87
C LEU A 181 -16.93 -3.38 -5.28
N GLN A 182 -16.92 -4.64 -5.73
CA GLN A 182 -17.48 -5.02 -7.03
C GLN A 182 -19.01 -4.92 -7.07
N GLU A 183 -19.67 -5.23 -5.95
CA GLU A 183 -21.13 -5.30 -5.87
C GLU A 183 -21.78 -4.00 -5.39
N SER A 184 -20.97 -3.01 -5.01
CA SER A 184 -21.50 -1.83 -4.35
C SER A 184 -22.06 -0.78 -5.32
N PRO A 185 -23.25 -0.22 -5.03
CA PRO A 185 -23.74 1.02 -5.66
C PRO A 185 -22.84 2.25 -5.40
N LEU A 186 -21.76 2.09 -4.62
CA LEU A 186 -20.74 3.10 -4.32
C LEU A 186 -20.05 3.72 -5.55
N LEU A 187 -20.08 3.05 -6.71
CA LEU A 187 -19.49 3.55 -7.97
C LEU A 187 -20.18 4.81 -8.51
N HIS A 188 -21.39 5.11 -8.05
CA HIS A 188 -22.15 6.31 -8.45
C HIS A 188 -22.08 7.45 -7.43
N LEU A 189 -21.31 7.30 -6.35
CA LEU A 189 -21.16 8.36 -5.36
C LEU A 189 -20.41 9.56 -5.95
N GLN A 190 -20.82 10.75 -5.56
CA GLN A 190 -19.97 11.93 -5.75
C GLN A 190 -18.81 11.85 -4.75
N GLY A 191 -17.61 12.28 -5.15
CA GLY A 191 -16.48 12.17 -4.24
C GLY A 191 -15.14 12.36 -4.92
N VAL A 192 -14.09 11.89 -4.25
CA VAL A 192 -12.70 11.98 -4.70
C VAL A 192 -12.04 10.62 -4.66
N SER A 193 -11.19 10.36 -5.64
CA SER A 193 -10.25 9.22 -5.63
C SER A 193 -8.90 9.69 -6.12
N GLY A 194 -7.83 9.11 -5.59
CA GLY A 194 -6.51 9.49 -6.03
C GLY A 194 -5.43 8.53 -5.58
N ALA A 195 -4.25 8.74 -6.11
CA ALA A 195 -3.05 8.02 -5.73
C ALA A 195 -1.90 9.01 -5.46
N VAL A 196 -1.13 8.71 -4.41
CA VAL A 196 0.02 9.48 -3.95
C VAL A 196 1.21 8.52 -3.92
N LEU A 197 2.21 8.78 -4.76
CA LEU A 197 3.52 8.15 -4.63
C LEU A 197 4.41 9.03 -3.76
N PHE A 198 4.75 8.56 -2.56
CA PHE A 198 5.51 9.33 -1.58
C PHE A 198 6.52 8.47 -0.83
N SER A 199 7.57 9.07 -0.29
CA SER A 199 8.41 8.46 0.74
C SER A 199 8.45 9.35 1.97
N HIS A 200 8.89 8.75 3.07
CA HIS A 200 9.13 9.43 4.32
C HIS A 200 10.64 9.53 4.53
N PHE A 201 11.15 10.63 5.11
CA PHE A 201 12.61 10.86 5.20
C PHE A 201 13.16 11.03 6.62
N ASP A 202 12.30 11.05 7.65
CA ASP A 202 12.70 11.08 9.07
C ASP A 202 12.39 9.71 9.70
N PRO A 203 13.08 9.13 10.68
CA PRO A 203 12.44 8.09 11.49
C PRO A 203 11.16 8.65 12.12
N ILE A 204 10.00 8.02 11.92
CA ILE A 204 8.75 8.48 12.55
C ILE A 204 8.84 8.26 14.06
N THR A 205 9.42 9.23 14.76
CA THR A 205 9.57 9.25 16.21
C THR A 205 8.49 10.11 16.87
N THR A 206 7.81 10.94 16.07
CA THR A 206 6.68 11.76 16.50
C THR A 206 5.35 11.03 16.25
N PRO A 207 4.52 10.83 17.29
CA PRO A 207 3.19 10.22 17.15
C PRO A 207 2.16 11.16 16.49
N GLN A 208 2.60 12.29 15.93
CA GLN A 208 1.74 13.30 15.36
C GLN A 208 1.37 12.95 13.92
N ASP A 209 0.10 13.19 13.58
CA ASP A 209 -0.39 13.02 12.22
C ASP A 209 0.26 14.03 11.27
N GLN A 210 0.73 13.51 10.13
CA GLN A 210 1.27 14.27 9.01
C GLN A 210 0.36 14.13 7.81
N TYR A 211 0.24 15.20 7.03
CA TYR A 211 -0.70 15.28 5.92
C TYR A 211 0.03 15.20 4.58
N LEU A 212 -0.39 14.25 3.75
CA LEU A 212 0.01 14.18 2.36
C LEU A 212 -0.87 15.11 1.52
N LEU A 213 -2.19 15.01 1.74
CA LEU A 213 -3.20 15.82 1.08
C LEU A 213 -4.24 16.28 2.09
N ASP A 214 -4.69 17.51 1.98
CA ASP A 214 -5.85 18.02 2.71
C ASP A 214 -6.79 18.71 1.73
N PHE A 215 -8.06 18.33 1.75
CA PHE A 215 -9.10 18.81 0.86
C PHE A 215 -10.05 19.72 1.63
N GLY A 216 -10.26 20.93 1.14
CA GLY A 216 -11.13 21.92 1.75
C GLY A 216 -10.46 23.29 1.85
N SER A 217 -11.20 24.23 2.42
CA SER A 217 -10.71 25.57 2.75
C SER A 217 -11.06 25.99 4.18
N ASP A 218 -11.66 25.07 4.95
CA ASP A 218 -12.11 25.27 6.32
C ASP A 218 -11.65 24.08 7.16
N PRO A 219 -10.89 24.29 8.24
CA PRO A 219 -10.45 23.20 9.11
C PRO A 219 -11.61 22.42 9.74
N MET A 220 -12.81 22.99 9.79
CA MET A 220 -14.01 22.34 10.31
C MET A 220 -14.73 21.47 9.26
N ASN A 221 -14.40 21.59 7.98
CA ASN A 221 -15.05 20.89 6.87
C ASN A 221 -14.01 20.47 5.83
N LYS A 222 -13.36 19.33 6.07
CA LYS A 222 -12.22 18.87 5.27
C LYS A 222 -12.13 17.35 5.15
N VAL A 223 -11.40 16.89 4.14
CA VAL A 223 -10.95 15.50 4.01
C VAL A 223 -9.43 15.50 4.07
N SER A 224 -8.83 14.72 4.96
CA SER A 224 -7.39 14.65 5.12
C SER A 224 -6.87 13.26 4.79
N VAL A 225 -5.80 13.17 4.01
CA VAL A 225 -5.08 11.94 3.70
C VAL A 225 -3.67 12.09 4.24
N GLY A 226 -3.23 11.14 5.06
CA GLY A 226 -1.98 11.30 5.77
C GLY A 226 -1.45 10.02 6.39
N PHE A 227 -0.44 10.18 7.23
CA PHE A 227 0.20 9.10 7.95
C PHE A 227 0.77 9.58 9.29
N ASN A 228 1.06 8.65 10.19
CA ASN A 228 1.79 8.87 11.43
C ASN A 228 2.74 7.71 11.68
N ALA A 229 3.31 7.58 12.90
CA ALA A 229 4.28 6.53 13.22
C ALA A 229 3.82 5.10 12.95
N ASN A 230 2.51 4.88 13.08
CA ASN A 230 1.95 3.54 13.11
C ASN A 230 1.04 3.26 11.94
N SER A 231 0.54 4.28 11.24
CA SER A 231 -0.58 4.10 10.30
C SER A 231 -0.63 5.12 9.17
N VAL A 232 -1.24 4.72 8.05
CA VAL A 232 -1.84 5.64 7.08
C VAL A 232 -3.30 5.90 7.45
N PHE A 233 -3.82 7.08 7.11
CA PHE A 233 -5.20 7.44 7.42
C PHE A 233 -5.90 8.25 6.34
N VAL A 234 -7.23 8.17 6.37
CA VAL A 234 -8.15 9.11 5.72
C VAL A 234 -9.15 9.58 6.76
N ASP A 235 -9.20 10.88 6.96
CA ASP A 235 -10.05 11.53 7.97
C ASP A 235 -11.05 12.45 7.27
N ILE A 236 -12.31 12.41 7.71
CA ILE A 236 -13.36 13.33 7.28
C ILE A 236 -13.77 14.16 8.48
N THR A 237 -13.58 15.47 8.42
CA THR A 237 -14.01 16.41 9.45
C THR A 237 -15.20 17.22 8.96
N ILE A 238 -16.30 17.24 9.71
CA ILE A 238 -17.49 18.07 9.44
C ILE A 238 -17.96 18.75 10.71
N LYS A 239 -18.12 20.09 10.65
CA LYS A 239 -18.46 20.93 11.79
C LYS A 239 -17.58 20.62 13.02
N GLY A 240 -16.29 20.32 12.77
CA GLY A 240 -15.32 19.96 13.80
C GLY A 240 -15.41 18.54 14.36
N LYS A 241 -16.37 17.72 13.91
CA LYS A 241 -16.42 16.28 14.23
C LYS A 241 -15.63 15.50 13.20
N CYS A 242 -14.64 14.73 13.64
CA CYS A 242 -13.81 13.90 12.77
C CYS A 242 -14.25 12.43 12.82
N VAL A 243 -14.41 11.83 11.64
CA VAL A 243 -14.47 10.38 11.46
C VAL A 243 -13.17 9.97 10.78
N SER A 244 -12.47 9.01 11.38
CA SER A 244 -11.14 8.61 10.94
C SER A 244 -11.12 7.14 10.55
N THR A 245 -10.42 6.86 9.45
CA THR A 245 -10.10 5.50 9.01
C THR A 245 -8.58 5.34 8.99
N ARG A 246 -8.02 4.53 9.89
CA ARG A 246 -6.57 4.38 10.08
C ARG A 246 -6.11 2.93 9.92
N ARG A 247 -5.16 2.68 9.03
CA ARG A 247 -4.56 1.35 8.82
C ARG A 247 -3.16 1.33 9.40
N PRO A 248 -2.86 0.44 10.35
CA PRO A 248 -1.49 0.21 10.78
C PRO A 248 -0.60 -0.15 9.59
N PHE A 249 0.63 0.32 9.55
CA PHE A 249 1.56 -0.15 8.55
C PHE A 249 1.83 -1.64 8.78
N LEU A 250 1.88 -2.40 7.69
CA LEU A 250 2.38 -3.78 7.72
C LEU A 250 3.92 -3.83 7.79
N PHE A 251 4.57 -2.71 7.47
CA PHE A 251 6.02 -2.56 7.37
C PHE A 251 6.43 -1.13 7.77
N VAL A 252 7.64 -0.97 8.30
CA VAL A 252 8.19 0.36 8.62
C VAL A 252 8.23 1.21 7.33
N LEU A 253 7.62 2.40 7.34
CA LEU A 253 7.85 3.40 6.29
C LEU A 253 9.33 3.81 6.33
N GLY A 254 10.15 3.16 5.53
CA GLY A 254 11.52 3.62 5.26
C GLY A 254 11.55 4.70 4.19
N ASN A 255 12.75 5.09 3.77
CA ASN A 255 13.00 6.04 2.67
C ASN A 255 12.65 5.50 1.27
N LYS A 256 11.79 4.47 1.20
CA LYS A 256 11.35 3.87 -0.05
C LYS A 256 10.05 4.54 -0.53
N PRO A 257 9.83 4.66 -1.85
CA PRO A 257 8.55 5.12 -2.36
C PRO A 257 7.41 4.15 -2.00
N ASN A 258 6.28 4.70 -1.57
CA ASN A 258 5.05 4.03 -1.23
C ASN A 258 3.92 4.63 -2.06
N LEU A 259 3.11 3.75 -2.67
CA LEU A 259 1.94 4.13 -3.45
C LEU A 259 0.69 4.01 -2.58
N LEU A 260 0.18 5.13 -2.11
CA LEU A 260 -1.10 5.21 -1.41
C LEU A 260 -2.21 5.51 -2.42
N TYR A 261 -3.24 4.69 -2.46
CA TYR A 261 -4.49 5.00 -3.16
C TYR A 261 -5.61 5.20 -2.14
N PHE A 262 -6.45 6.20 -2.35
CA PHE A 262 -7.56 6.53 -1.47
C PHE A 262 -8.81 6.85 -2.29
N ARG A 263 -9.96 6.70 -1.62
CA ARG A 263 -11.29 7.01 -2.13
C ARG A 263 -12.15 7.54 -1.00
N VAL A 264 -12.85 8.63 -1.26
CA VAL A 264 -13.88 9.17 -0.38
C VAL A 264 -15.13 9.45 -1.20
N GLY A 265 -16.16 8.64 -0.99
CA GLY A 265 -17.48 8.77 -1.61
C GLY A 265 -18.51 9.34 -0.64
N LEU A 266 -19.38 10.21 -1.14
CA LEU A 266 -20.41 10.90 -0.38
C LEU A 266 -21.77 10.72 -1.08
N SER A 267 -22.81 10.45 -0.30
CA SER A 267 -24.20 10.51 -0.73
C SER A 267 -25.12 10.86 0.44
N ASP A 268 -26.40 11.04 0.14
CA ASP A 268 -27.46 11.19 1.14
C ASP A 268 -27.74 9.90 1.93
N LEU A 269 -27.21 8.75 1.47
CA LEU A 269 -27.43 7.44 2.09
C LEU A 269 -26.24 6.98 2.94
N CYS A 270 -25.02 7.29 2.52
CA CYS A 270 -23.81 6.88 3.23
C CYS A 270 -22.58 7.70 2.85
N THR A 271 -21.58 7.59 3.72
CA THR A 271 -20.20 8.03 3.46
C THR A 271 -19.32 6.81 3.30
N HIS A 272 -18.50 6.79 2.26
CA HIS A 272 -17.59 5.70 1.96
C HIS A 272 -16.15 6.19 2.03
N ILE A 273 -15.30 5.47 2.76
CA ILE A 273 -13.86 5.69 2.79
C ILE A 273 -13.16 4.39 2.45
N SER A 274 -12.30 4.44 1.44
CA SER A 274 -11.39 3.34 1.11
C SER A 274 -9.96 3.83 1.01
N LEU A 275 -9.03 3.00 1.45
CA LEU A 275 -7.60 3.25 1.44
C LEU A 275 -6.89 1.95 1.04
N SER A 276 -5.84 2.04 0.24
CA SER A 276 -4.94 0.94 -0.10
C SER A 276 -3.51 1.46 -0.20
N MET A 277 -2.53 0.67 0.22
CA MET A 277 -1.12 1.05 0.14
C MET A 277 -0.31 -0.07 -0.49
N ASN A 278 0.54 0.28 -1.46
CA ASN A 278 1.36 -0.66 -2.24
C ASN A 278 0.54 -1.82 -2.83
N GLY A 279 -0.67 -1.51 -3.31
CA GLY A 279 -1.58 -2.48 -3.93
C GLY A 279 -2.43 -3.26 -2.93
N THR A 280 -2.02 -3.39 -1.66
CA THR A 280 -2.80 -4.09 -0.64
C THR A 280 -3.91 -3.18 -0.12
N GLU A 281 -5.17 -3.62 -0.24
CA GLU A 281 -6.29 -2.86 0.32
C GLU A 281 -6.18 -2.79 1.84
N SER A 282 -6.34 -1.57 2.35
CA SER A 282 -6.08 -1.23 3.74
C SER A 282 -7.34 -1.28 4.55
N ILE A 283 -8.34 -0.51 4.14
CA ILE A 283 -9.59 -0.36 4.86
C ILE A 283 -10.65 0.04 3.87
N ASP A 284 -11.83 -0.57 4.00
CA ASP A 284 -13.05 -0.19 3.32
C ASP A 284 -14.16 0.01 4.37
N ARG A 285 -14.65 1.24 4.55
CA ARG A 285 -15.61 1.58 5.60
C ARG A 285 -16.78 2.36 5.01
N VAL A 286 -17.98 1.98 5.44
CA VAL A 286 -19.21 2.70 5.19
C VAL A 286 -19.67 3.29 6.52
N PHE A 287 -19.94 4.59 6.53
CA PHE A 287 -20.46 5.35 7.66
C PHE A 287 -21.81 5.95 7.32
N ASP A 288 -22.48 6.47 8.34
CA ASP A 288 -23.66 7.31 8.16
C ASP A 288 -23.36 8.49 7.20
N PRO A 289 -24.36 8.99 6.45
CA PRO A 289 -24.16 10.03 5.48
C PRO A 289 -23.61 11.32 6.11
N MET A 290 -22.58 11.86 5.48
CA MET A 290 -21.85 13.05 5.89
C MET A 290 -21.89 14.07 4.75
N HIS A 291 -22.34 15.30 5.04
CA HIS A 291 -22.51 16.33 4.01
C HIS A 291 -21.32 17.30 3.97
N ILE A 292 -20.34 17.00 3.12
CA ILE A 292 -19.30 17.97 2.72
C ILE A 292 -19.76 18.67 1.44
N LYS A 293 -19.55 19.97 1.33
CA LYS A 293 -19.77 20.66 0.05
C LYS A 293 -18.75 20.16 -0.97
N THR A 294 -19.21 19.54 -2.05
CA THR A 294 -18.36 18.99 -3.11
C THR A 294 -17.46 20.04 -3.76
N GLU A 295 -17.90 21.30 -3.81
CA GLU A 295 -17.11 22.45 -4.26
C GLU A 295 -15.80 22.64 -3.45
N SER A 296 -15.79 22.23 -2.17
CA SER A 296 -14.61 22.33 -1.31
C SER A 296 -13.54 21.28 -1.63
N ILE A 297 -13.88 20.21 -2.36
CA ILE A 297 -12.94 19.13 -2.73
C ILE A 297 -11.95 19.59 -3.81
N HIS A 298 -12.22 20.70 -4.50
CA HIS A 298 -11.30 21.29 -5.48
C HIS A 298 -10.13 22.05 -4.84
N ASN A 299 -10.26 22.41 -3.56
CA ASN A 299 -9.25 23.11 -2.78
C ASN A 299 -8.34 22.07 -2.12
N ILE A 300 -7.15 21.85 -2.65
CA ILE A 300 -6.23 20.81 -2.18
C ILE A 300 -4.98 21.50 -1.67
N VAL A 301 -4.53 21.11 -0.47
CA VAL A 301 -3.20 21.41 0.08
C VAL A 301 -2.37 20.13 0.06
N PHE A 302 -1.15 20.21 -0.43
CA PHE A 302 -0.18 19.12 -0.44
C PHE A 302 0.90 19.40 0.61
N GLY A 303 1.23 18.38 1.40
CA GLY A 303 2.32 18.42 2.37
C GLY A 303 2.07 19.32 3.59
N SER A 304 0.80 19.63 3.89
CA SER A 304 0.38 20.23 5.17
C SER A 304 -1.15 20.11 5.31
N ASP A 305 -1.71 20.64 6.40
CA ASP A 305 -3.15 20.79 6.56
C ASP A 305 -3.69 22.01 5.77
N VAL A 306 -5.02 22.12 5.65
CA VAL A 306 -5.71 23.25 4.98
C VAL A 306 -5.33 24.63 5.53
N MET A 307 -4.77 24.69 6.75
CA MET A 307 -4.32 25.93 7.39
C MET A 307 -2.81 26.17 7.27
N MET A 308 -2.06 25.23 6.67
CA MET A 308 -0.61 25.20 6.55
C MET A 308 0.13 25.31 7.90
N LYS A 309 -0.43 24.69 8.95
CA LYS A 309 0.12 24.74 10.32
C LYS A 309 0.71 23.43 10.80
N THR A 310 0.38 22.32 10.14
CA THR A 310 0.93 21.02 10.50
C THR A 310 2.20 20.75 9.69
N PRO A 311 3.34 20.43 10.33
CA PRO A 311 4.56 20.12 9.61
C PRO A 311 4.46 18.79 8.85
N ALA A 312 5.09 18.73 7.69
CA ALA A 312 5.30 17.50 6.94
C ALA A 312 6.77 17.08 6.96
N SER A 313 6.99 15.78 6.80
CA SER A 313 8.32 15.18 6.58
C SER A 313 8.26 14.10 5.51
N SER A 314 7.70 14.46 4.35
CA SER A 314 7.56 13.54 3.21
C SER A 314 8.22 14.06 1.95
N ILE A 315 8.63 13.15 1.07
CA ILE A 315 8.97 13.44 -0.32
C ILE A 315 7.83 12.93 -1.17
N MET A 316 7.19 13.81 -1.97
CA MET A 316 6.16 13.38 -2.93
C MET A 316 6.71 13.38 -4.35
N TYR A 317 6.49 12.27 -5.04
CA TYR A 317 7.02 12.02 -6.37
C TYR A 317 5.98 12.34 -7.44
N GLU A 318 4.77 11.82 -7.26
CA GLU A 318 3.64 12.09 -8.14
C GLU A 318 2.33 11.89 -7.38
N VAL A 319 1.38 12.78 -7.64
CA VAL A 319 0.04 12.74 -7.07
C VAL A 319 -0.98 12.93 -8.18
N ILE A 320 -1.96 12.03 -8.23
CA ILE A 320 -3.07 12.08 -9.19
C ILE A 320 -4.37 12.02 -8.41
N VAL A 321 -5.24 13.01 -8.62
CA VAL A 321 -6.55 13.11 -7.94
C VAL A 321 -7.65 13.37 -8.96
N TYR A 322 -8.76 12.65 -8.81
CA TYR A 322 -9.95 12.70 -9.65
C TYR A 322 -11.17 13.15 -8.86
N ALA A 323 -12.07 13.91 -9.51
CA ALA A 323 -13.31 14.45 -8.93
C ALA A 323 -14.45 13.42 -8.89
N CYS A 324 -14.08 12.16 -8.85
CA CYS A 324 -15.02 11.06 -8.93
C CYS A 324 -14.47 9.85 -8.22
N ILE A 325 -15.38 8.92 -7.95
CA ILE A 325 -15.03 7.57 -7.54
C ILE A 325 -14.60 6.81 -8.78
N LEU A 326 -13.34 6.36 -8.79
CA LEU A 326 -12.86 5.48 -9.86
C LEU A 326 -13.45 4.08 -9.68
N ASP A 327 -13.90 3.46 -10.76
CA ASP A 327 -14.28 2.06 -10.73
C ASP A 327 -13.07 1.11 -10.55
N HIS A 328 -13.33 -0.20 -10.43
CA HIS A 328 -12.24 -1.18 -10.26
C HIS A 328 -11.25 -1.15 -11.43
N LYS A 329 -11.75 -1.07 -12.66
CA LYS A 329 -10.92 -1.08 -13.87
C LYS A 329 -10.11 0.22 -13.98
N GLU A 330 -10.70 1.35 -13.63
CA GLU A 330 -10.04 2.66 -13.59
C GLU A 330 -8.98 2.73 -12.46
N LYS A 331 -9.28 2.17 -11.28
CA LYS A 331 -8.31 1.98 -10.20
C LYS A 331 -7.12 1.14 -10.66
N GLU A 332 -7.37 -0.01 -11.28
CA GLU A 332 -6.32 -0.88 -11.81
C GLU A 332 -5.48 -0.18 -12.88
N GLN A 333 -6.10 0.59 -13.78
CA GLN A 333 -5.39 1.39 -14.78
C GLN A 333 -4.48 2.43 -14.13
N LEU A 334 -4.98 3.15 -13.11
CA LEU A 334 -4.19 4.13 -12.37
C LEU A 334 -3.00 3.47 -11.66
N LEU A 335 -3.23 2.38 -10.94
CA LEU A 335 -2.16 1.65 -10.24
C LEU A 335 -1.15 1.06 -11.24
N SER A 336 -1.63 0.50 -12.35
CA SER A 336 -0.77 0.00 -13.44
C SER A 336 0.09 1.11 -14.06
N TYR A 337 -0.44 2.33 -14.17
CA TYR A 337 0.35 3.47 -14.63
C TYR A 337 1.53 3.77 -13.70
N PHE A 338 1.30 3.86 -12.40
CA PHE A 338 2.39 4.08 -11.43
C PHE A 338 3.41 2.94 -11.49
N ASN A 339 2.94 1.70 -11.55
CA ASN A 339 3.82 0.53 -11.64
C ASN A 339 4.69 0.56 -12.89
N GLN A 340 4.12 0.89 -14.05
CA GLN A 340 4.86 0.94 -15.32
C GLN A 340 5.84 2.13 -15.36
N ARG A 341 5.40 3.31 -14.93
CA ARG A 341 6.19 4.55 -14.97
C ARG A 341 7.34 4.52 -13.98
N TYR A 342 7.10 4.01 -12.78
CA TYR A 342 8.08 4.01 -11.70
C TYR A 342 8.69 2.63 -11.44
N GLN A 343 8.49 1.65 -12.32
CA GLN A 343 9.00 0.28 -12.14
C GLN A 343 10.46 0.23 -11.68
N TYR A 344 11.32 1.05 -12.29
CA TYR A 344 12.73 1.15 -11.92
C TYR A 344 12.94 1.71 -10.51
N TYR A 345 12.18 2.71 -10.10
CA TYR A 345 12.37 3.43 -8.83
C TYR A 345 11.66 2.80 -7.65
N LEU A 346 10.55 2.13 -7.93
CA LEU A 346 9.88 1.25 -7.00
C LEU A 346 10.73 -0.01 -6.77
N SER A 347 11.53 -0.40 -7.78
CA SER A 347 12.47 -1.50 -7.62
C SER A 347 13.40 -1.25 -6.45
N PRO A 348 13.54 -2.21 -5.54
CA PRO A 348 14.48 -2.14 -4.44
C PRO A 348 15.96 -2.14 -4.87
N LEU A 349 16.24 -2.26 -6.17
CA LEU A 349 17.56 -2.15 -6.78
C LEU A 349 17.80 -0.80 -7.44
N ALA A 350 16.85 0.14 -7.31
CA ALA A 350 17.05 1.52 -7.71
C ALA A 350 18.29 2.09 -7.01
N ILE A 351 19.31 2.41 -7.79
CA ILE A 351 20.53 3.07 -7.28
C ILE A 351 20.42 4.60 -7.39
N HIS A 352 19.50 5.09 -8.21
CA HIS A 352 19.21 6.51 -8.34
C HIS A 352 17.95 6.85 -7.55
N PRO A 353 17.99 7.89 -6.69
CA PRO A 353 16.80 8.33 -5.99
C PRO A 353 15.77 8.82 -7.01
N LEU A 354 14.51 8.49 -6.77
CA LEU A 354 13.41 9.06 -7.55
C LEU A 354 13.38 10.58 -7.29
N PRO A 355 13.42 11.43 -8.32
CA PRO A 355 13.26 12.87 -8.11
C PRO A 355 11.86 13.18 -7.57
N GLY A 356 11.79 13.91 -6.45
CA GLY A 356 10.53 14.29 -5.80
C GLY A 356 10.65 15.66 -5.14
N ILE A 357 9.51 16.21 -4.69
CA ILE A 357 9.48 17.44 -3.90
C ILE A 357 9.55 17.08 -2.42
N LEU A 358 10.51 17.72 -1.74
CA LEU A 358 10.68 17.64 -0.31
C LEU A 358 9.68 18.58 0.39
N PHE A 359 8.75 18.00 1.15
CA PHE A 359 7.89 18.70 2.10
C PHE A 359 8.46 18.52 3.50
N ASP A 360 9.16 19.56 3.97
CA ASP A 360 9.84 19.61 5.26
C ASP A 360 9.36 20.84 6.05
N GLY A 361 8.97 20.64 7.30
CA GLY A 361 8.35 21.68 8.12
C GLY A 361 7.01 22.14 7.51
N LEU A 362 6.80 23.45 7.39
CA LEU A 362 5.54 24.03 6.91
C LEU A 362 5.47 24.23 5.37
N LYS A 363 6.43 23.67 4.63
CA LYS A 363 6.43 23.72 3.16
C LYS A 363 5.18 23.02 2.64
N SER A 364 4.46 23.67 1.74
CA SER A 364 3.21 23.18 1.17
C SER A 364 3.00 23.67 -0.25
N LEU A 365 2.13 22.98 -0.99
CA LEU A 365 1.57 23.40 -2.28
C LEU A 365 0.05 23.46 -2.18
N TYR A 366 -0.59 24.24 -3.05
CA TYR A 366 -2.05 24.32 -3.10
C TYR A 366 -2.58 24.44 -4.53
N THR A 367 -3.82 24.01 -4.76
CA THR A 367 -4.48 24.20 -6.05
C THR A 367 -4.89 25.67 -6.30
N PRO A 368 -4.99 26.11 -7.57
CA PRO A 368 -5.57 27.40 -7.90
C PRO A 368 -6.99 27.53 -7.34
N GLY A 369 -7.30 28.67 -6.70
CA GLY A 369 -8.58 28.90 -6.00
C GLY A 369 -8.54 28.68 -4.49
N HIS A 370 -7.47 28.11 -3.93
CA HIS A 370 -7.27 28.06 -2.48
C HIS A 370 -7.10 29.48 -1.89
N PRO A 371 -7.60 29.79 -0.67
CA PRO A 371 -7.53 31.14 -0.08
C PRO A 371 -6.12 31.74 0.05
N PHE A 372 -5.08 30.90 0.08
CA PHE A 372 -3.68 31.31 0.15
C PHE A 372 -2.98 31.35 -1.21
N SER A 373 -3.74 31.24 -2.32
CA SER A 373 -3.19 31.17 -3.67
C SER A 373 -2.75 32.51 -4.21
N THR A 374 -1.58 32.52 -4.86
CA THR A 374 -1.01 33.70 -5.56
C THR A 374 -1.05 33.56 -7.10
N ASP A 375 -1.98 32.75 -7.61
CA ASP A 375 -2.25 32.49 -9.03
C ASP A 375 -1.04 31.98 -9.86
N LYS A 376 -0.76 30.67 -9.73
CA LYS A 376 -0.08 29.89 -10.78
C LYS A 376 -0.82 28.58 -11.00
N LYS A 377 -1.04 28.22 -12.28
CA LYS A 377 -1.74 26.98 -12.67
C LYS A 377 -0.82 25.76 -12.53
N ILE A 378 -1.30 24.72 -11.87
CA ILE A 378 -0.73 23.37 -11.96
C ILE A 378 -1.21 22.78 -13.31
N SER A 379 -0.29 22.33 -14.17
CA SER A 379 -0.61 21.74 -15.48
C SER A 379 -0.40 20.23 -15.49
N GLY A 380 -1.36 19.48 -16.04
CA GLY A 380 -1.23 18.05 -16.31
C GLY A 380 -2.10 17.59 -17.48
N LYS A 381 -1.63 16.62 -18.27
CA LYS A 381 -2.42 15.87 -19.28
C LYS A 381 -3.15 14.65 -18.67
N SER A 382 -4.48 14.66 -18.70
CA SER A 382 -5.29 13.56 -18.17
C SER A 382 -4.89 12.17 -18.71
N ILE A 383 -4.69 11.19 -17.82
CA ILE A 383 -4.48 9.77 -18.18
C ILE A 383 -5.84 9.07 -18.44
N LEU A 384 -6.88 9.51 -17.75
CA LEU A 384 -8.28 9.12 -17.95
C LEU A 384 -9.03 10.38 -18.40
N SER A 385 -9.82 10.36 -19.47
CA SER A 385 -10.39 11.60 -20.07
C SER A 385 -11.15 12.51 -19.07
N ASN A 386 -10.96 13.84 -19.20
CA ASN A 386 -11.75 15.00 -18.75
C ASN A 386 -12.26 15.18 -17.28
N LYS A 387 -11.83 14.42 -16.26
CA LYS A 387 -12.30 14.62 -14.86
C LYS A 387 -11.22 14.67 -13.77
N MET A 388 -10.02 15.10 -14.14
CA MET A 388 -8.87 15.21 -13.23
C MET A 388 -8.93 16.52 -12.40
N LEU A 389 -8.88 16.43 -11.07
CA LEU A 389 -8.86 17.59 -10.15
C LEU A 389 -7.47 18.19 -9.98
N GLY A 390 -6.48 17.33 -9.99
CA GLY A 390 -5.08 17.71 -9.84
C GLY A 390 -4.22 16.57 -10.32
N TRP A 391 -3.29 16.87 -11.21
CA TRP A 391 -2.17 16.00 -11.48
C TRP A 391 -0.91 16.81 -11.21
N TYR A 392 -0.13 16.30 -10.29
CA TYR A 392 1.15 16.84 -9.91
C TYR A 392 2.20 15.77 -10.19
N ASP A 393 3.09 16.07 -11.14
CA ASP A 393 4.26 15.27 -11.50
C ASP A 393 5.50 16.11 -11.19
N ALA A 394 6.33 15.65 -10.25
CA ALA A 394 7.58 16.33 -9.90
C ALA A 394 8.52 16.50 -11.10
N ALA A 395 8.38 15.66 -12.13
CA ALA A 395 9.20 15.70 -13.34
C ALA A 395 8.69 16.67 -14.43
N GLY A 396 7.49 17.26 -14.28
CA GLY A 396 6.82 18.06 -15.31
C GLY A 396 7.14 19.57 -15.35
N GLY A 397 7.68 20.14 -14.28
CA GLY A 397 8.23 21.51 -14.23
C GLY A 397 7.24 22.68 -13.97
N ASN A 398 7.80 23.74 -13.35
CA ASN A 398 7.26 25.04 -12.92
C ASN A 398 6.22 25.07 -11.79
N LEU A 399 6.70 24.89 -10.55
CA LEU A 399 5.94 25.10 -9.32
C LEU A 399 6.68 26.07 -8.39
N THR A 400 5.97 26.69 -7.46
CA THR A 400 6.55 27.53 -6.41
C THR A 400 5.94 27.07 -5.10
N LEU A 401 6.78 26.62 -4.15
CA LEU A 401 6.35 26.22 -2.81
C LEU A 401 5.84 27.44 -2.04
N SER A 402 5.11 27.21 -0.93
CA SER A 402 4.60 28.27 -0.06
C SER A 402 5.68 29.22 0.49
N ASP A 403 6.94 28.76 0.54
CA ASP A 403 8.11 29.55 0.95
C ASP A 403 8.76 30.36 -0.19
N GLY A 404 8.17 30.34 -1.40
CA GLY A 404 8.69 31.03 -2.58
C GLY A 404 9.78 30.29 -3.34
N SER A 405 10.21 29.11 -2.88
CA SER A 405 11.21 28.31 -3.58
C SER A 405 10.61 27.58 -4.79
N THR A 406 11.36 27.53 -5.89
CA THR A 406 11.06 26.63 -7.02
C THR A 406 11.65 25.24 -6.72
N PRO A 407 10.89 24.14 -6.88
CA PRO A 407 11.43 22.81 -6.69
C PRO A 407 12.57 22.56 -7.67
N LEU A 408 13.58 21.82 -7.21
CA LEU A 408 14.74 21.47 -8.02
C LEU A 408 14.27 20.83 -9.34
N PRO A 409 14.73 21.29 -10.52
CA PRO A 409 14.31 20.72 -11.79
C PRO A 409 14.72 19.25 -11.86
N ALA A 410 13.78 18.38 -12.23
CA ALA A 410 14.08 16.99 -12.49
C ALA A 410 15.07 16.87 -13.66
N PRO A 411 16.07 15.97 -13.59
CA PRO A 411 16.79 15.56 -14.78
C PRO A 411 15.81 14.76 -15.66
N TYR A 412 15.36 15.37 -16.76
CA TYR A 412 14.73 14.76 -17.95
C TYR A 412 14.29 13.29 -17.80
N LEU A 413 12.99 13.06 -17.55
CA LEU A 413 12.39 11.78 -17.92
C LEU A 413 12.43 11.68 -19.44
N ALA A 414 13.28 10.82 -19.97
CA ALA A 414 13.27 10.50 -21.39
C ALA A 414 11.85 10.05 -21.78
N GLN A 415 11.24 10.71 -22.76
CA GLN A 415 10.07 10.16 -23.43
C GLN A 415 10.41 8.74 -23.88
N PRO A 416 9.48 7.76 -23.79
CA PRO A 416 9.69 6.49 -24.45
C PRO A 416 9.88 6.76 -25.94
N LYS A 417 11.11 6.57 -26.44
CA LYS A 417 11.33 6.42 -27.87
C LYS A 417 10.45 5.24 -28.27
N ALA A 418 9.55 5.45 -29.23
CA ALA A 418 8.98 4.35 -29.97
C ALA A 418 10.14 3.46 -30.40
N MET A 419 10.10 2.17 -30.03
CA MET A 419 11.00 1.20 -30.66
C MET A 419 10.79 1.34 -32.17
N PRO A 420 11.85 1.59 -32.96
CA PRO A 420 11.69 1.47 -34.40
C PRO A 420 11.20 0.04 -34.68
N PRO A 421 10.29 -0.14 -35.66
CA PRO A 421 9.90 -1.49 -36.05
C PRO A 421 11.17 -2.27 -36.36
N TYR A 422 11.25 -3.49 -35.83
CA TYR A 422 12.30 -4.46 -36.15
C TYR A 422 12.56 -4.43 -37.66
N SER A 423 13.66 -3.80 -38.08
CA SER A 423 14.22 -4.04 -39.40
C SER A 423 15.09 -5.27 -39.26
N SER A 424 14.57 -6.39 -39.75
CA SER A 424 15.32 -7.59 -40.07
C SER A 424 16.56 -7.23 -40.89
N ASN A 425 17.74 -7.57 -40.38
CA ASN A 425 18.84 -8.17 -41.13
C ASN A 425 19.83 -8.79 -40.14
#